data_AF-A0A815CKJ8-F1
#
_entry.id   AF-A0A815CKJ8-F1
#
_cell.length_a   1.000
_cell.length_b   1.000
_cell.length_c   1.000
_cell.angle_alpha   90.00
_cell.angle_beta   90.00
_cell.angle_gamma   90.00
#
_symmetry.space_group_name_H-M   'P 1'
#
loop_
_entity.id
_entity.type
_entity.pdbx_description
1 polymer ?
#
loop_
_entity_poly.entity_id
_entity_poly.type
_entity_poly.pdbx_seq_one_letter_code
_entity_poly.pdbx_strand_id
1 'polypeptide(L)'
;MAALQWSYYFYHDIPYLFKTDDDLIVDTILISSVVKLLLTNTSNDNSFITKHRPTLLSNIILSDRIRFFRGGWAMDYQPTLRGGGKFGVSEKVWPHPVLPAYCSGFGWFMSKYIRDQLVNVSYTYPLHKTAWIGDVFISGFLAKEANVKCTGIAIDFDQTPSANCSCLMVNG
;
A
#
# COMPACT_ATOMS: atom_id res chain seq x y z
N MET A 1 6.11 -9.08 -6.92
CA MET A 1 5.68 -8.60 -8.25
C MET A 1 4.76 -9.54 -9.00
N ALA A 2 4.92 -10.87 -8.91
CA ALA A 2 4.11 -11.82 -9.67
C ALA A 2 2.60 -11.55 -9.62
N ALA A 3 2.03 -11.26 -8.44
CA ALA A 3 0.59 -10.95 -8.30
C ALA A 3 0.15 -9.68 -9.05
N LEU A 4 0.96 -8.62 -9.04
CA LEU A 4 0.63 -7.38 -9.77
C LEU A 4 0.74 -7.58 -11.28
N GLN A 5 1.77 -8.28 -11.76
CA GLN A 5 1.89 -8.64 -13.17
C GLN A 5 0.75 -9.56 -13.61
N TRP A 6 0.38 -10.55 -12.79
CA TRP A 6 -0.73 -11.44 -13.08
C TRP A 6 -2.04 -10.67 -13.22
N SER A 7 -2.37 -9.80 -12.26
CA SER A 7 -3.58 -8.97 -12.36
C SER A 7 -3.54 -7.99 -13.53
N TYR A 8 -2.36 -7.51 -13.92
CA TYR A 8 -2.18 -6.68 -15.11
C TYR A 8 -2.52 -7.44 -16.40
N TYR A 9 -2.10 -8.70 -16.54
CA TYR A 9 -2.34 -9.49 -17.75
C TYR A 9 -3.70 -10.18 -17.80
N PHE A 10 -4.13 -10.78 -16.69
CA PHE A 10 -5.27 -11.70 -16.66
C PHE A 10 -6.53 -11.10 -16.06
N TYR A 11 -6.41 -10.00 -15.32
CA TYR A 11 -7.56 -9.30 -14.73
C TYR A 11 -7.42 -7.79 -14.89
N HIS A 12 -7.14 -7.38 -16.13
CA HIS A 12 -6.71 -6.02 -16.45
C HIS A 12 -7.73 -4.96 -16.05
N ASP A 13 -9.04 -5.22 -16.14
CA ASP A 13 -10.07 -4.22 -15.88
C ASP A 13 -10.52 -4.09 -14.43
N ILE A 14 -9.88 -4.79 -13.48
CA ILE A 14 -10.20 -4.59 -12.06
C ILE A 14 -9.95 -3.12 -11.67
N PRO A 15 -10.97 -2.36 -11.21
CA PRO A 15 -10.84 -0.92 -11.02
C PRO A 15 -10.00 -0.59 -9.79
N TYR A 16 -10.08 -1.43 -8.75
CA TYR A 16 -9.29 -1.31 -7.54
C TYR A 16 -8.86 -2.69 -7.04
N LEU A 17 -7.62 -2.77 -6.57
CA LEU A 17 -6.99 -3.98 -6.07
C LEU A 17 -6.54 -3.78 -4.63
N PHE A 18 -6.97 -4.68 -3.74
CA PHE A 18 -6.50 -4.76 -2.36
C PHE A 18 -5.56 -5.97 -2.22
N LYS A 19 -4.28 -5.71 -1.94
CA LYS A 19 -3.31 -6.74 -1.52
C LYS A 19 -3.33 -6.78 -0.01
N THR A 20 -3.27 -7.97 0.56
CA THR A 20 -3.04 -8.21 2.00
C THR A 20 -2.18 -9.46 2.15
N ASP A 21 -1.70 -9.71 3.37
CA ASP A 21 -1.11 -10.97 3.78
C ASP A 21 -2.22 -11.95 4.25
N ASP A 22 -1.89 -13.23 4.37
CA ASP A 22 -2.82 -14.35 4.64
C ASP A 22 -3.08 -14.59 6.14
N ASP A 23 -2.41 -13.85 7.01
CA ASP A 23 -2.54 -13.88 8.47
C ASP A 23 -3.43 -12.74 9.01
N LEU A 24 -4.22 -12.11 8.14
CA LEU A 24 -5.07 -10.95 8.46
C LEU A 24 -6.56 -11.25 8.31
N ILE A 25 -7.37 -10.67 9.19
CA ILE A 25 -8.83 -10.64 9.04
C ILE A 25 -9.21 -9.41 8.22
N VAL A 26 -9.93 -9.63 7.12
CA VAL A 26 -10.39 -8.55 6.23
C VAL A 26 -11.89 -8.34 6.40
N ASP A 27 -12.29 -7.14 6.85
CA ASP A 27 -13.68 -6.70 6.81
C ASP A 27 -14.11 -6.42 5.35
N THR A 28 -14.58 -7.48 4.68
CA THR A 28 -15.01 -7.40 3.29
C THR A 28 -16.25 -6.54 3.08
N ILE A 29 -17.08 -6.31 4.11
CA ILE A 29 -18.25 -5.43 4.05
C ILE A 29 -17.78 -3.98 3.98
N LEU A 30 -16.81 -3.61 4.82
CA LEU A 30 -16.18 -2.29 4.78
C LEU A 30 -15.44 -2.08 3.45
N ILE A 31 -14.60 -3.03 3.02
CA ILE A 31 -13.88 -2.92 1.75
C ILE A 31 -14.86 -2.76 0.57
N SER A 32 -15.93 -3.55 0.52
CA SER A 32 -16.98 -3.42 -0.50
C SER A 32 -17.65 -2.05 -0.47
N SER A 33 -17.91 -1.49 0.71
CA SER A 33 -18.47 -0.14 0.86
C SER A 33 -17.50 0.94 0.36
N VAL A 34 -16.21 0.80 0.64
CA VAL A 34 -15.15 1.69 0.13
C VAL A 34 -15.08 1.62 -1.40
N VAL A 35 -15.09 0.41 -1.99
CA VAL A 35 -15.08 0.23 -3.45
C VAL A 35 -16.29 0.88 -4.08
N LYS A 36 -17.50 0.67 -3.54
CA LYS A 36 -18.72 1.29 -4.06
C LYS A 36 -18.59 2.81 -4.09
N LEU A 37 -18.17 3.42 -2.98
CA LEU A 37 -17.95 4.85 -2.90
C LEU A 37 -16.91 5.35 -3.92
N LEU A 38 -15.80 4.63 -4.07
CA LEU A 38 -14.74 4.94 -5.03
C LEU A 38 -15.21 4.81 -6.49
N LEU A 39 -16.15 3.92 -6.78
CA LEU A 39 -16.71 3.72 -8.14
C LEU A 39 -17.83 4.70 -8.47
N THR A 40 -18.74 4.97 -7.54
CA THR A 40 -19.98 5.69 -7.81
C THR A 40 -19.92 7.15 -7.39
N ASN A 41 -19.00 7.53 -6.52
CA ASN A 41 -19.00 8.83 -5.83
C ASN A 41 -20.30 9.12 -5.08
N THR A 42 -21.06 8.09 -4.73
CA THR A 42 -22.32 8.24 -4.00
C THR A 42 -22.19 7.60 -2.63
N SER A 43 -22.41 8.41 -1.59
CA SER A 43 -22.66 7.91 -0.25
C SER A 43 -24.16 7.94 0.02
N ASN A 44 -24.73 6.80 0.40
CA ASN A 44 -26.05 6.77 1.00
C ASN A 44 -25.89 6.98 2.51
N ASP A 45 -26.72 7.81 3.13
CA ASP A 45 -26.75 8.02 4.59
C ASP A 45 -26.94 6.70 5.35
N ASN A 46 -27.58 5.72 4.70
CA ASN A 46 -27.77 4.38 5.23
C ASN A 46 -26.63 3.38 4.95
N SER A 47 -25.56 3.79 4.26
CA SER A 47 -24.43 2.90 3.96
C SER A 47 -23.64 2.54 5.21
N PHE A 48 -23.02 1.36 5.21
CA PHE A 48 -22.22 0.88 6.34
C PHE A 48 -21.09 1.86 6.70
N ILE A 49 -20.37 2.35 5.69
CA ILE A 49 -19.26 3.29 5.89
C ILE A 49 -19.74 4.63 6.47
N THR A 50 -20.90 5.15 6.04
CA THR A 50 -21.46 6.39 6.60
C THR A 50 -21.83 6.24 8.07
N LYS A 51 -22.44 5.10 8.44
CA LYS A 51 -22.90 4.86 9.82
C LYS A 51 -21.77 4.54 10.78
N HIS A 52 -20.79 3.75 10.35
CA HIS A 52 -19.80 3.18 11.26
C HIS A 52 -18.41 3.82 11.12
N ARG A 53 -18.11 4.49 9.99
CA ARG A 53 -16.77 5.00 9.66
C ARG A 53 -16.80 6.40 8.97
N PRO A 54 -17.43 7.41 9.58
CA PRO A 54 -17.60 8.75 8.97
C PRO A 54 -16.26 9.45 8.65
N THR A 55 -15.22 9.25 9.46
CA THR A 55 -13.88 9.81 9.19
C THR A 55 -13.25 9.18 7.95
N LEU A 56 -13.41 7.87 7.76
CA LEU A 56 -12.92 7.16 6.57
C LEU A 56 -13.66 7.61 5.31
N LEU A 57 -14.98 7.81 5.42
CA LEU A 57 -15.82 8.35 4.35
C LEU A 57 -15.26 9.68 3.82
N SER A 58 -15.02 10.66 4.71
CA SER A 58 -14.46 11.97 4.32
C SER A 58 -13.10 11.85 3.63
N ASN A 59 -12.22 10.98 4.14
CA ASN A 59 -10.90 10.75 3.53
C ASN A 59 -11.00 10.13 2.12
N ILE A 60 -11.95 9.23 1.89
CA ILE A 60 -12.15 8.61 0.58
C ILE A 60 -12.79 9.60 -0.40
N ILE A 61 -13.78 10.38 0.02
CA ILE A 61 -14.43 11.39 -0.84
C ILE A 61 -13.41 12.40 -1.37
N LEU A 62 -12.44 12.81 -0.53
CA LEU A 62 -11.39 13.75 -0.89
C LEU A 62 -10.23 13.12 -1.69
N SER A 63 -10.23 11.80 -1.87
CA SER A 63 -9.11 11.11 -2.52
C SER A 63 -9.15 11.22 -4.05
N ASP A 64 -7.96 11.34 -4.65
CA ASP A 64 -7.82 11.13 -6.09
C ASP A 64 -8.04 9.65 -6.40
N ARG A 65 -9.20 9.35 -6.99
CA ARG A 65 -9.62 8.00 -7.38
C ARG A 65 -8.72 7.36 -8.44
N ILE A 66 -8.20 8.16 -9.37
CA ILE A 66 -7.31 7.67 -10.43
C ILE A 66 -5.96 7.32 -9.81
N ARG A 67 -5.43 8.18 -8.93
CA ARG A 67 -4.15 7.94 -8.25
C ARG A 67 -4.29 7.32 -6.87
N PHE A 68 -5.39 6.61 -6.61
CA PHE A 68 -5.66 6.04 -5.30
C PHE A 68 -4.61 4.97 -5.00
N PHE A 69 -3.74 5.24 -4.03
CA PHE A 69 -2.77 4.29 -3.51
C PHE A 69 -2.62 4.51 -2.01
N ARG A 70 -3.25 3.63 -1.24
CA ARG A 70 -3.37 3.79 0.21
C ARG A 70 -3.05 2.50 0.95
N GLY A 71 -2.35 2.58 2.06
CA GLY A 71 -2.09 1.45 2.95
C GLY A 71 -2.39 1.81 4.40
N GLY A 72 -2.40 0.83 5.28
CA GLY A 72 -2.70 1.06 6.70
C GLY A 72 -1.66 1.93 7.38
N TRP A 73 -0.38 1.61 7.20
CA TRP A 73 0.73 2.38 7.74
C TRP A 73 1.57 2.96 6.61
N ALA A 74 1.58 4.29 6.50
CA ALA A 74 2.52 4.99 5.64
C ALA A 74 3.77 5.34 6.44
N MET A 75 4.90 4.88 5.94
CA MET A 75 6.22 5.05 6.51
C MET A 75 6.94 6.11 5.68
N ASP A 76 7.16 7.29 6.25
CA ASP A 76 7.81 8.42 5.59
C ASP A 76 9.29 8.56 5.96
N TYR A 77 9.69 8.06 7.14
CA TYR A 77 11.06 8.07 7.61
C TYR A 77 11.44 6.74 8.27
N GLN A 78 11.98 5.82 7.47
CA GLN A 78 12.50 4.54 7.97
C GLN A 78 13.99 4.41 7.68
N PRO A 79 14.84 4.24 8.71
CA PRO A 79 16.26 3.99 8.51
C PRO A 79 16.49 2.74 7.66
N THR A 80 17.47 2.82 6.77
CA THR A 80 17.89 1.67 5.98
C THR A 80 18.73 0.75 6.84
N LEU A 81 18.20 -0.44 7.13
CA LEU A 81 18.91 -1.46 7.90
C LEU A 81 20.03 -2.07 7.03
N ARG A 82 21.27 -2.01 7.51
CA ARG A 82 22.46 -2.45 6.75
C ARG A 82 22.94 -3.87 7.04
N GLY A 83 22.41 -4.51 8.08
CA GLY A 83 22.80 -5.88 8.45
C GLY A 83 22.19 -6.95 7.55
N GLY A 84 22.71 -8.18 7.58
CA GLY A 84 22.20 -9.33 6.83
C GLY A 84 20.89 -9.94 7.36
N GLY A 85 20.09 -9.19 8.11
CA GLY A 85 18.81 -9.64 8.64
C GLY A 85 17.69 -9.65 7.58
N LYS A 86 16.51 -10.14 7.96
CA LYS A 86 15.32 -10.26 7.08
C LYS A 86 14.99 -8.98 6.31
N PHE A 87 15.24 -7.82 6.91
CA PHE A 87 14.93 -6.50 6.36
C PHE A 87 16.19 -5.71 5.94
N GLY A 88 17.32 -6.39 5.76
CA GLY A 88 18.58 -5.77 5.36
C GLY A 88 18.57 -5.29 3.91
N VAL A 89 19.07 -4.07 3.67
CA VAL A 89 19.29 -3.52 2.33
C VAL A 89 20.74 -3.07 2.21
N SER A 90 21.48 -3.73 1.30
CA SER A 90 22.88 -3.41 1.05
C SER A 90 23.05 -2.01 0.45
N GLU A 91 24.21 -1.40 0.67
CA GLU A 91 24.56 -0.10 0.11
C GLU A 91 24.58 -0.08 -1.43
N LYS A 92 24.91 -1.22 -2.05
CA LYS A 92 24.86 -1.41 -3.51
C LYS A 92 23.44 -1.30 -4.08
N VAL A 93 22.44 -1.75 -3.32
CA VAL A 93 21.03 -1.68 -3.70
C VAL A 93 20.49 -0.27 -3.47
N TRP A 94 20.80 0.31 -2.31
CA TRP A 94 20.31 1.61 -1.89
C TRP A 94 21.34 2.32 -1.00
N PRO A 95 22.09 3.31 -1.50
CA PRO A 95 23.17 3.92 -0.72
C PRO A 95 22.67 4.91 0.35
N HIS A 96 21.40 5.34 0.27
CA HIS A 96 20.87 6.35 1.18
C HIS A 96 20.55 5.78 2.58
N PRO A 97 20.68 6.59 3.64
CA PRO A 97 20.44 6.14 5.01
C PRO A 97 18.96 5.93 5.34
N VAL A 98 18.04 6.42 4.50
CA VAL A 98 16.59 6.37 4.72
C VAL A 98 15.93 5.72 3.50
N LEU A 99 15.02 4.78 3.73
CA LEU A 99 14.24 4.11 2.69
C LEU A 99 13.30 5.10 1.98
N PRO A 100 12.91 4.84 0.72
CA PRO A 100 11.82 5.60 0.11
C PRO A 100 10.53 5.43 0.92
N ALA A 101 9.68 6.47 0.94
CA ALA A 101 8.39 6.40 1.62
C ALA A 101 7.55 5.25 1.05
N TYR A 102 6.97 4.42 1.93
CA TYR A 102 6.27 3.19 1.55
C TYR A 102 5.09 2.90 2.48
N CYS A 103 4.23 1.95 2.13
CA CYS A 103 3.19 1.43 3.01
C CYS A 103 3.57 0.06 3.56
N SER A 104 3.43 -0.14 4.87
CA SER A 104 3.89 -1.34 5.59
C SER A 104 2.73 -2.24 6.06
N GLY A 105 2.99 -3.55 6.10
CA GLY A 105 2.52 -4.49 7.13
C GLY A 105 1.14 -5.11 6.94
N PHE A 106 0.16 -4.38 6.42
CA PHE A 106 -1.23 -4.88 6.36
C PHE A 106 -1.81 -4.99 4.97
N GLY A 107 -1.01 -4.59 3.99
CA GLY A 107 -1.47 -4.46 2.63
C GLY A 107 -1.84 -3.04 2.24
N TRP A 108 -2.25 -2.95 0.98
CA TRP A 108 -2.52 -1.70 0.31
C TRP A 108 -3.64 -1.87 -0.68
N PHE A 109 -4.33 -0.76 -0.86
CA PHE A 109 -5.42 -0.59 -1.77
C PHE A 109 -4.98 0.38 -2.87
N MET A 110 -5.05 -0.05 -4.12
CA MET A 110 -4.64 0.74 -5.26
C MET A 110 -5.68 0.74 -6.38
N SER A 111 -5.75 1.81 -7.15
CA SER A 111 -6.50 1.86 -8.40
C SER A 111 -5.80 1.05 -9.50
N LYS A 112 -6.54 0.74 -10.57
CA LYS A 112 -6.00 0.18 -11.82
C LYS A 112 -4.82 0.99 -12.35
N TYR A 113 -4.95 2.32 -12.39
CA TYR A 113 -3.91 3.21 -12.90
C TYR A 113 -2.60 3.02 -12.12
N ILE A 114 -2.67 2.98 -10.78
CA ILE A 114 -1.48 2.78 -9.95
C ILE A 114 -0.85 1.41 -10.20
N ARG A 115 -1.65 0.33 -10.25
CA ARG A 115 -1.16 -1.01 -10.60
C ARG A 115 -0.38 -0.98 -11.91
N ASP A 116 -0.95 -0.38 -12.95
CA ASP A 116 -0.35 -0.34 -14.28
C ASP A 116 0.96 0.45 -14.27
N GLN A 117 1.01 1.58 -13.58
CA GLN A 117 2.24 2.36 -13.41
C GLN A 117 3.34 1.53 -12.72
N LEU A 118 3.01 0.85 -11.62
CA LEU A 118 3.97 0.00 -10.88
C LEU A 118 4.47 -1.18 -11.71
N VAL A 119 3.59 -1.83 -12.47
CA VAL A 119 3.96 -2.94 -13.36
C VAL A 119 4.85 -2.44 -14.50
N ASN A 120 4.52 -1.32 -15.13
CA ASN A 120 5.30 -0.76 -16.23
C ASN A 120 6.72 -0.42 -15.81
N VAL A 121 6.92 0.28 -14.68
CA VAL A 121 8.27 0.58 -14.19
C VAL A 121 9.02 -0.68 -13.75
N SER A 122 8.32 -1.72 -13.30
CA SER A 122 8.97 -2.98 -12.91
C SER A 122 9.69 -3.68 -14.07
N TYR A 123 9.28 -3.44 -15.32
CA TYR A 123 9.95 -4.02 -16.50
C TYR A 123 11.30 -3.39 -16.81
N THR A 124 11.49 -2.12 -16.42
CA THR A 124 12.73 -1.37 -16.67
C THR A 124 13.57 -1.19 -15.40
N TYR A 125 13.06 -1.61 -14.24
CA TYR A 125 13.74 -1.43 -12.98
C TYR A 125 15.02 -2.31 -12.88
N PRO A 126 16.20 -1.75 -12.54
CA PRO A 126 17.43 -2.52 -12.52
C PRO A 126 17.44 -3.64 -11.47
N LEU A 127 17.64 -4.89 -11.90
CA LEU A 127 17.62 -6.06 -11.00
C LEU A 127 18.62 -5.97 -9.84
N HIS A 128 19.79 -5.37 -10.06
CA HIS A 128 20.81 -5.18 -9.01
C HIS A 128 20.42 -4.14 -7.95
N LYS A 129 19.32 -3.40 -8.16
CA LYS A 129 18.75 -2.42 -7.21
C LYS A 129 17.45 -2.90 -6.57
N THR A 130 17.09 -4.17 -6.75
CA THR A 130 15.88 -4.75 -6.14
C THR A 130 16.10 -4.96 -4.65
N ALA A 131 15.30 -4.28 -3.83
CA ALA A 131 15.19 -4.57 -2.41
C ALA A 131 14.27 -5.78 -2.20
N TRP A 132 14.72 -6.79 -1.46
CA TRP A 132 13.97 -8.04 -1.23
C TRP A 132 13.00 -7.94 -0.04
N ILE A 133 12.33 -6.79 0.08
CA ILE A 133 11.32 -6.52 1.10
C ILE A 133 10.07 -6.08 0.34
N GLY A 134 9.08 -6.96 0.23
CA GLY A 134 7.97 -6.82 -0.73
C GLY A 134 7.25 -5.47 -0.64
N ASP A 135 6.88 -5.07 0.57
CA ASP A 135 6.19 -3.81 0.84
C ASP A 135 7.02 -2.58 0.46
N VAL A 136 8.28 -2.55 0.90
CA VAL A 136 9.23 -1.46 0.61
C VAL A 136 9.52 -1.39 -0.89
N PHE A 137 9.68 -2.53 -1.55
CA PHE A 137 10.00 -2.57 -2.97
C PHE A 137 8.85 -2.04 -3.83
N ILE A 138 7.63 -2.55 -3.61
CA ILE A 138 6.47 -2.20 -4.43
C ILE A 138 6.00 -0.78 -4.12
N SER A 139 5.71 -0.49 -2.85
CA SER A 139 5.10 0.77 -2.45
C SER A 139 6.10 1.89 -2.16
N GLY A 140 7.39 1.57 -2.13
CA GLY A 140 8.49 2.53 -1.98
C GLY A 140 9.32 2.69 -3.24
N PHE A 141 10.14 1.69 -3.60
CA PHE A 141 11.08 1.81 -4.72
C PHE A 141 10.37 1.96 -6.09
N LEU A 142 9.45 1.05 -6.43
CA LEU A 142 8.70 1.14 -7.68
C LEU A 142 7.75 2.35 -7.69
N ALA A 143 7.13 2.66 -6.55
CA ALA A 143 6.28 3.86 -6.42
C ALA A 143 7.08 5.14 -6.70
N LYS A 144 8.28 5.26 -6.13
CA LYS A 144 9.21 6.37 -6.39
C LYS A 144 9.56 6.47 -7.87
N GLU A 145 9.91 5.34 -8.50
CA GLU A 145 10.26 5.31 -9.93
C GLU A 145 9.06 5.70 -10.82
N ALA A 146 7.86 5.26 -10.46
CA ALA A 146 6.62 5.58 -11.17
C ALA A 146 6.05 6.98 -10.84
N ASN A 147 6.73 7.76 -9.99
CA ASN A 147 6.26 9.05 -9.50
C ASN A 147 4.84 9.00 -8.90
N VAL A 148 4.59 7.97 -8.09
CA VAL A 148 3.36 7.80 -7.29
C VAL A 148 3.74 7.61 -5.82
N LYS A 149 2.79 7.84 -4.91
CA LYS A 149 3.04 7.72 -3.47
C LYS A 149 1.94 6.91 -2.81
N CYS A 150 2.33 5.87 -2.07
CA CYS A 150 1.41 5.23 -1.14
C CYS A 150 1.29 6.08 0.12
N THR A 151 0.06 6.36 0.57
CA THR A 151 -0.17 7.11 1.81
C THR A 151 -1.09 6.37 2.76
N GLY A 152 -1.21 6.86 3.99
CA GLY A 152 -2.08 6.25 4.99
C GLY A 152 -3.55 6.35 4.60
N ILE A 153 -4.34 5.34 4.97
CA ILE A 153 -5.79 5.41 5.09
C ILE A 153 -6.19 4.93 6.48
N ALA A 154 -7.16 5.62 7.09
CA ALA A 154 -7.69 5.28 8.41
C ALA A 154 -8.63 4.06 8.34
N ILE A 155 -8.09 2.93 7.88
CA ILE A 155 -8.71 1.61 8.08
C ILE A 155 -8.14 1.11 9.42
N ASP A 156 -9.02 0.66 10.32
CA ASP A 156 -8.58 0.10 11.59
C ASP A 156 -7.86 -1.24 11.33
N PHE A 157 -6.70 -1.42 11.93
CA PHE A 157 -5.99 -2.70 11.98
C PHE A 157 -5.78 -3.04 13.45
N ASP A 158 -6.27 -4.21 13.86
CA ASP A 158 -6.03 -4.73 15.20
C ASP A 158 -5.06 -5.91 15.07
N GLN A 159 -3.91 -5.80 15.72
CA GLN A 159 -2.92 -6.86 15.76
C GLN A 159 -3.03 -7.59 17.10
N THR A 160 -2.99 -8.91 17.07
CA THR A 160 -2.70 -9.66 18.29
C THR A 160 -1.32 -9.23 18.81
N PRO A 161 -1.09 -9.16 20.14
CA PRO A 161 0.18 -8.70 20.73
C PRO A 161 1.44 -9.41 20.21
N SER A 162 1.30 -10.59 19.61
CA SER A 162 2.38 -11.36 18.96
C SER A 162 2.89 -10.78 17.64
N ALA A 163 2.16 -9.86 17.00
CA ALA A 163 2.51 -9.25 15.72
C ALA A 163 3.20 -7.88 15.84
N ASN A 164 3.51 -7.42 17.07
CA ASN A 164 4.36 -6.26 17.35
C ASN A 164 5.81 -6.50 16.86
N CYS A 165 5.99 -6.50 15.54
CA CYS A 165 7.28 -6.18 14.97
C CYS A 165 7.61 -4.76 15.41
N SER A 166 8.74 -4.62 16.08
CA SER A 166 9.33 -3.41 16.65
C SER A 166 9.61 -2.32 15.61
N CYS A 167 8.55 -1.78 15.01
CA CYS A 167 8.57 -0.47 14.37
C CYS A 167 8.44 0.54 15.50
N LEU A 168 9.55 0.83 16.17
CA LEU A 168 9.64 1.98 17.07
C LEU A 168 9.28 3.21 16.23
N MET A 169 8.04 3.68 16.39
CA MET A 169 7.64 5.00 15.96
C MET A 169 8.53 5.97 16.72
N VAL A 170 9.53 6.53 16.03
CA VAL A 170 10.25 7.70 16.54
C VAL A 170 9.25 8.84 16.41
N ASN A 171 8.46 9.05 17.46
CA ASN A 171 7.68 10.27 17.59
C ASN A 171 8.67 11.43 17.64
N GLY A 172 8.56 12.35 16.67
CA GLY A 172 9.19 13.66 16.74
C GLY A 172 8.58 14.54 17.83
#